data_AF-A0AB73IPL4-F1
#
_entry.id   AF-A0AB73IPL4-F1
#
_cell.length_a   1.000
_cell.length_b   1.000
_cell.length_c   1.000
_cell.angle_alpha   90.00
_cell.angle_beta   90.00
_cell.angle_gamma   90.00
#
_symmetry.space_group_name_H-M   'P 1'
#
loop_
_entity.id
_entity.type
_entity.pdbx_description
1 polymer ?
#
loop_
_entity_poly.entity_id
_entity_poly.type
_entity_poly.pdbx_seq_one_letter_code
_entity_poly.pdbx_strand_id
1 'polypeptide(L)'
;MSELTLDPIALLADYAKPVLIVQGLRDIQVRSGDAERLKHANPQAELALVTNANHVLKPVRTGDRNENISRYSNPDLPLADGVVDVISTFLQRASVSPR
;
A
#
# COMPACT_ATOMS: atom_id res chain seq x y z
N MET A 1 1.76 -1.08 18.60
CA MET A 1 0.67 -2.08 18.69
C MET A 1 -0.36 -1.75 17.63
N SER A 2 -1.13 -2.73 17.15
CA SER A 2 -2.23 -2.47 16.21
C SER A 2 -3.37 -1.76 16.93
N GLU A 3 -3.98 -0.74 16.29
CA GLU A 3 -5.21 -0.10 16.78
C GLU A 3 -6.46 -0.97 16.55
N LEU A 4 -6.31 -2.05 15.78
CA LEU A 4 -7.38 -2.98 15.46
C LEU A 4 -7.46 -4.08 16.53
N THR A 5 -8.68 -4.48 16.89
CA THR A 5 -8.95 -5.60 17.80
C THR A 5 -8.43 -6.94 17.25
N LEU A 6 -8.31 -7.06 15.92
CA LEU A 6 -7.73 -8.21 15.24
C LEU A 6 -6.28 -7.90 14.83
N ASP A 7 -5.40 -8.89 14.92
CA ASP A 7 -4.03 -8.78 14.43
C ASP A 7 -3.99 -8.98 12.90
N PRO A 8 -3.69 -7.95 12.10
CA PRO A 8 -3.64 -8.06 10.64
C PRO A 8 -2.61 -9.08 10.15
N ILE A 9 -1.52 -9.30 10.89
CA ILE A 9 -0.48 -10.26 10.53
C ILE A 9 -1.02 -11.68 10.64
N ALA A 10 -1.69 -12.00 11.76
CA ALA A 10 -2.32 -13.30 11.95
C ALA A 10 -3.40 -13.55 10.90
N LEU A 11 -4.25 -12.56 10.61
CA LEU A 11 -5.30 -12.69 9.59
C LEU A 11 -4.74 -12.92 8.19
N LEU A 12 -3.66 -12.21 7.83
CA LEU A 12 -3.09 -12.31 6.49
C LEU A 12 -2.32 -13.62 6.27
N ALA A 13 -1.71 -14.19 7.31
CA ALA A 13 -0.98 -15.46 7.24
C ALA A 13 -1.87 -16.62 6.77
N ASP A 14 -3.13 -16.65 7.20
CA ASP A 14 -4.10 -17.71 6.84
C ASP A 14 -4.91 -17.39 5.58
N TYR A 15 -4.68 -16.24 4.93
CA TYR A 15 -5.46 -15.82 3.78
C TYR A 15 -4.95 -16.47 2.48
N ALA A 16 -5.79 -17.32 1.88
CA ALA A 16 -5.41 -18.18 0.76
C ALA A 16 -5.61 -17.58 -0.66
N LYS A 17 -6.29 -16.44 -0.79
CA LYS A 17 -6.49 -15.81 -2.11
C LYS A 17 -5.33 -14.87 -2.43
N PRO A 18 -5.15 -14.48 -3.71
CA PRO A 18 -4.14 -13.49 -4.07
C PRO A 18 -4.28 -12.21 -3.25
N VAL A 19 -3.15 -11.66 -2.81
CA VAL A 19 -3.06 -10.40 -2.04
C VAL A 19 -2.05 -9.48 -2.68
N LEU A 20 -2.40 -8.20 -2.74
CA LEU A 20 -1.49 -7.11 -3.02
C LEU A 20 -1.45 -6.18 -1.80
N ILE A 21 -0.25 -5.89 -1.32
CA ILE A 21 0.05 -4.91 -0.29
C ILE A 21 0.65 -3.70 -1.01
N VAL A 22 0.07 -2.51 -0.82
CA VAL A 22 0.58 -1.26 -1.40
C VAL A 22 0.95 -0.31 -0.27
N GLN A 23 2.17 0.21 -0.29
CA GLN A 23 2.66 1.14 0.74
C GLN A 23 3.34 2.35 0.09
N GLY A 24 2.92 3.55 0.48
CA GLY A 24 3.63 4.78 0.14
C GLY A 24 4.84 5.00 1.06
N LEU A 25 6.01 5.31 0.48
CA LEU A 25 7.24 5.59 1.27
C LEU A 25 7.30 7.03 1.81
N ARG A 26 6.31 7.87 1.47
CA ARG A 26 6.08 9.19 2.07
C ARG A 26 4.88 9.18 3.01
N ASP A 27 4.37 8.01 3.39
CA ASP A 27 3.35 7.92 4.43
C ASP A 27 3.91 8.44 5.77
N ILE A 28 3.16 9.32 6.43
CA ILE A 28 3.52 9.90 7.73
C ILE A 28 2.65 9.35 8.87
N GLN A 29 1.64 8.53 8.56
CA GLN A 29 0.74 7.87 9.50
C GLN A 29 1.19 6.44 9.75
N VAL A 30 1.53 5.69 8.70
CA VAL A 30 1.94 4.27 8.77
C VAL A 30 3.30 4.09 8.12
N ARG A 31 4.19 3.31 8.75
CA ARG A 31 5.55 3.10 8.27
C ARG A 31 5.62 1.86 7.38
N SER A 32 6.57 1.82 6.46
CA SER A 32 6.79 0.67 5.57
C SER A 32 7.09 -0.63 6.31
N GLY A 33 7.61 -0.56 7.54
CA GLY A 33 7.82 -1.74 8.38
C GLY A 33 6.56 -2.57 8.62
N ASP A 34 5.37 -1.96 8.64
CA ASP A 34 4.12 -2.71 8.77
C ASP A 34 3.78 -3.49 7.50
N ALA A 35 4.01 -2.90 6.32
CA ALA A 35 3.86 -3.59 5.04
C ALA A 35 4.84 -4.77 4.88
N GLU A 36 6.09 -4.60 5.33
CA GLU A 36 7.08 -5.67 5.35
C GLU A 36 6.68 -6.82 6.29
N ARG A 37 6.14 -6.50 7.47
CA ARG A 37 5.62 -7.51 8.41
C ARG A 37 4.45 -8.30 7.81
N LEU A 38 3.54 -7.62 7.09
CA LEU A 38 2.45 -8.28 6.37
C LEU A 38 2.98 -9.19 5.25
N LYS A 39 3.95 -8.73 4.45
CA LYS A 39 4.60 -9.55 3.42
C LYS A 39 5.32 -10.76 4.01
N HIS A 40 5.94 -10.61 5.18
CA HIS A 40 6.56 -11.73 5.88
C HIS A 40 5.54 -12.76 6.37
N ALA A 41 4.38 -12.30 6.83
CA ALA A 41 3.28 -13.16 7.29
C ALA A 41 2.69 -14.01 6.16
N ASN A 42 2.58 -13.44 4.96
CA ASN A 42 2.14 -14.15 3.77
C ASN A 42 3.15 -13.94 2.62
N PRO A 43 4.15 -14.83 2.48
CA PRO A 43 5.16 -14.72 1.43
C PRO A 43 4.61 -14.77 0.01
N GLN A 44 3.37 -15.24 -0.21
CA GLN A 44 2.71 -15.26 -1.51
C GLN A 44 2.09 -13.91 -1.88
N ALA A 45 1.86 -13.01 -0.91
CA ALA A 45 1.34 -11.67 -1.18
C ALA A 45 2.34 -10.85 -2.02
N GLU A 46 1.86 -10.07 -2.99
CA GLU A 46 2.71 -9.10 -3.70
C GLU A 46 2.87 -7.84 -2.82
N LEU A 47 4.08 -7.26 -2.79
CA LEU A 47 4.37 -6.02 -2.07
C LEU A 47 4.83 -4.96 -3.07
N ALA A 48 4.13 -3.84 -3.11
CA ALA A 48 4.47 -2.68 -3.92
C ALA A 48 4.78 -1.47 -3.03
N LEU A 49 6.05 -1.05 -3.05
CA LEU A 49 6.51 0.16 -2.37
C LEU A 49 6.54 1.33 -3.36
N VAL A 50 5.71 2.34 -3.12
CA VAL A 50 5.57 3.51 -4.00
C VAL A 50 6.37 4.68 -3.43
N THR A 51 7.54 4.94 -4.01
CA THR A 51 8.57 5.85 -3.49
C THR A 51 8.05 7.25 -3.11
N ASN A 52 7.19 7.81 -3.94
CA ASN A 52 6.71 9.18 -3.78
C ASN A 52 5.23 9.25 -3.37
N ALA A 53 4.64 8.19 -2.83
CA ALA A 53 3.25 8.22 -2.37
C ALA A 53 3.15 8.49 -0.87
N ASN A 54 2.21 9.35 -0.47
CA ASN A 54 1.77 9.45 0.93
C ASN A 54 0.70 8.40 1.27
N HIS A 55 0.11 8.52 2.47
CA HIS A 55 -0.91 7.61 2.98
C HIS A 55 -2.13 7.47 2.05
N VAL A 56 -2.60 8.59 1.49
CA VAL A 56 -3.75 8.65 0.57
C VAL A 56 -3.32 8.49 -0.90
N LEU A 57 -2.11 7.95 -1.13
CA LEU A 57 -1.54 7.64 -2.44
C LEU A 57 -1.36 8.85 -3.36
N LYS A 58 -1.20 10.05 -2.80
CA LYS A 58 -0.88 11.27 -3.55
C LYS A 58 0.64 11.46 -3.67
N PRO A 59 1.12 12.04 -4.79
CA PRO A 59 2.55 12.21 -5.02
C PRO A 59 3.14 13.26 -4.07
N VAL A 60 4.25 12.96 -3.40
CA VAL A 60 5.04 13.86 -2.56
C VAL A 60 6.48 13.75 -3.06
N ARG A 61 6.97 14.82 -3.69
CA ARG A 61 8.26 14.80 -4.42
C ARG A 61 9.39 15.41 -3.61
N THR A 62 9.07 16.20 -2.58
CA THR A 62 10.08 16.75 -1.67
C THR A 62 10.09 16.00 -0.34
N GLY A 63 11.12 16.26 0.48
CA GLY A 63 11.15 15.82 1.88
C GLY A 63 10.37 16.71 2.83
N ASP A 64 9.70 17.77 2.33
CA ASP A 64 8.96 18.70 3.17
C ASP A 64 7.67 18.06 3.70
N ARG A 65 7.59 17.97 5.03
CA ARG A 65 6.42 17.43 5.73
C ARG A 65 5.17 18.29 5.52
N ASN A 66 5.30 19.60 5.37
CA ASN A 66 4.16 20.49 5.14
C ASN A 66 3.60 20.31 3.73
N GLU A 67 4.46 20.12 2.72
CA GLU A 67 4.03 19.74 1.38
C GLU A 67 3.27 18.41 1.41
N ASN A 68 3.77 17.43 2.17
CA ASN A 68 3.10 16.14 2.30
C ASN A 68 1.70 16.29 2.89
N ILE A 69 1.56 17.04 3.99
CA ILE A 69 0.28 17.30 4.66
C ILE A 69 -0.70 18.02 3.74
N SER A 70 -0.28 19.05 3.02
CA SER A 70 -1.18 19.82 2.14
C SER A 70 -1.78 18.99 1.00
N ARG A 71 -1.10 17.91 0.60
CA ARG A 71 -1.55 16.99 -0.44
C ARG A 71 -2.60 15.99 0.03
N TYR A 72 -2.81 15.79 1.34
CA TYR A 72 -3.83 14.86 1.86
C TYR A 72 -5.25 15.25 1.45
N SER A 73 -5.54 16.55 1.47
CA SER A 73 -6.87 17.09 1.31
C SER A 73 -7.12 17.70 -0.08
N ASN A 74 -6.16 17.63 -0.99
CA ASN A 74 -6.29 18.17 -2.34
C ASN A 74 -6.83 17.09 -3.32
N PRO A 75 -8.11 17.15 -3.73
CA PRO A 75 -8.71 16.16 -4.62
C PRO A 75 -8.20 16.27 -6.07
N ASP A 76 -7.73 17.45 -6.49
CA ASP A 76 -7.33 17.73 -7.88
C ASP A 76 -5.97 17.12 -8.24
N LEU A 77 -5.20 16.68 -7.24
CA LEU A 77 -3.94 15.99 -7.48
C LEU A 77 -4.20 14.58 -8.02
N PRO A 78 -3.42 14.12 -9.02
CA PRO A 78 -3.49 12.73 -9.44
C PRO A 78 -3.00 11.80 -8.33
N LEU A 79 -3.22 10.49 -8.52
CA LEU A 79 -2.53 9.48 -7.75
C LEU A 79 -1.03 9.50 -8.10
N ALA A 80 -0.19 9.03 -7.17
CA ALA A 80 1.24 8.88 -7.42
C ALA A 80 1.50 7.90 -8.57
N ASP A 81 2.56 8.16 -9.33
CA ASP A 81 2.95 7.36 -10.49
C ASP A 81 3.08 5.87 -10.10
N GLY A 82 2.52 4.99 -10.94
CA GLY A 82 2.56 3.54 -10.77
C GLY A 82 1.49 2.95 -9.83
N VAL A 83 0.74 3.74 -9.05
CA VAL A 83 -0.32 3.22 -8.17
C VAL A 83 -1.40 2.47 -8.96
N VAL A 84 -1.93 3.12 -10.00
CA VAL A 84 -3.00 2.54 -10.84
C VAL A 84 -2.48 1.29 -11.56
N ASP A 85 -1.29 1.38 -12.16
CA ASP A 85 -0.70 0.29 -12.95
C ASP A 85 -0.45 -0.96 -12.11
N VAL A 86 0.06 -0.79 -10.88
CA VAL A 86 0.30 -1.91 -9.94
C VAL A 86 -1.01 -2.61 -9.62
N ILE A 87 -2.07 -1.85 -9.29
CA ILE A 87 -3.37 -2.41 -8.94
C ILE A 87 -4.01 -3.09 -10.15
N SER A 88 -4.02 -2.45 -11.32
CA SER A 88 -4.63 -3.03 -12.53
C SER A 88 -3.89 -4.29 -12.97
N THR A 89 -2.57 -4.30 -12.89
CA THR A 89 -1.74 -5.46 -13.26
C THR A 89 -1.96 -6.63 -12.29
N PHE A 90 -2.09 -6.35 -11.00
CA PHE A 90 -2.47 -7.37 -10.02
C PHE A 90 -3.86 -7.95 -10.32
N LEU A 91 -4.86 -7.10 -10.57
CA LEU A 91 -6.23 -7.55 -10.86
C LEU A 91 -6.30 -8.39 -12.14
N GLN A 92 -5.62 -7.97 -13.21
CA GLN A 92 -5.57 -8.73 -14.47
C GLN A 92 -4.97 -10.12 -14.25
N ARG A 93 -3.87 -10.25 -13.49
CA ARG A 93 -3.28 -11.55 -13.16
C ARG A 93 -4.17 -12.40 -12.25
N ALA A 94 -4.77 -11.80 -11.23
CA ALA A 94 -5.64 -12.49 -10.28
C ALA A 94 -6.94 -12.98 -10.95
N SER A 95 -7.46 -12.25 -11.94
CA SER A 95 -8.65 -12.63 -12.72
C SER A 95 -8.44 -13.81 -13.67
N VAL A 96 -7.18 -14.24 -13.88
CA VAL A 96 -6.80 -15.34 -14.78
C VAL A 96 -6.61 -16.68 -14.02
N SER A 97 -6.94 -16.77 -12.72
CA SER A 97 -7.00 -18.08 -12.04
C SER A 97 -8.16 -18.93 -12.58
N PRO A 98 -7.90 -20.16 -13.07
CA PRO A 98 -8.97 -21.11 -13.39
C PRO A 98 -9.75 -21.39 -12.10
N ARG A 99 -11.08 -21.34 -12.17
CA ARG A 99 -11.93 -21.92 -11.14
C ARG A 99 -11.71 -23.42 -11.03
#